data_AF-L0DEA1-F1
#
_entry.id   AF-L0DEA1-F1
#
_cell.length_a   1.000
_cell.length_b   1.000
_cell.length_c   1.000
_cell.angle_alpha   90.00
_cell.angle_beta   90.00
_cell.angle_gamma   90.00
#
_symmetry.space_group_name_H-M   'P 1'
#
loop_
_entity.id
_entity.type
_entity.pdbx_description
1 polymer ?
#
loop_
_entity_poly.entity_id
_entity_poly.type
_entity_poly.pdbx_seq_one_letter_code
_entity_poly.pdbx_strand_id
1 'polypeptide(L)'
;MSNQGEHIDETFTGETIVLDGKAYRECAFVQCTLVFRGEAPFTMTGNMVDATCRWQFEGAAALTAAAMKSIYHGFGEEGKKLIQSTLEITPSSASSSG
;
A
#
# COMPACT_ATOMS: atom_id res chain seq x y z
N MET A 1 -25.90 6.95 5.85
CA MET A 1 -24.90 6.04 5.25
C MET A 1 -23.61 6.85 5.13
N SER A 2 -22.67 6.66 6.05
CA SER A 2 -21.48 7.51 6.15
C SER A 2 -20.49 7.18 5.03
N ASN A 3 -20.14 8.19 4.21
CA ASN A 3 -18.98 8.18 3.32
C ASN A 3 -17.73 7.93 4.18
N GLN A 4 -17.21 6.70 4.23
CA GLN A 4 -15.97 6.38 4.97
C GLN A 4 -14.87 5.91 4.01
N GLY A 5 -14.65 6.71 2.96
CA GLY A 5 -13.53 6.53 2.02
C GLY A 5 -12.38 7.51 2.27
N GLU A 6 -12.55 8.53 3.12
CA GLU A 6 -11.51 9.50 3.46
C GLU A 6 -11.45 9.68 4.99
N HIS A 7 -10.22 9.72 5.52
CA HIS A 7 -9.90 9.92 6.94
C HIS A 7 -8.84 11.02 7.06
N ILE A 8 -9.03 11.95 8.01
CA ILE A 8 -8.19 13.15 8.15
C ILE A 8 -7.90 13.43 9.63
N ASP A 9 -6.63 13.56 10.01
CA ASP A 9 -6.18 13.89 11.39
C ASP A 9 -6.69 12.89 12.45
N GLU A 10 -6.88 11.62 12.04
CA GLU A 10 -7.38 10.55 12.89
C GLU A 10 -6.25 9.68 13.43
N THR A 11 -6.40 9.18 14.67
CA THR A 11 -5.49 8.21 15.27
C THR A 11 -6.16 6.84 15.40
N PHE A 12 -5.57 5.83 14.77
CA PHE A 12 -5.99 4.43 14.86
C PHE A 12 -5.03 3.65 15.76
N THR A 13 -5.57 2.85 16.69
CA THR A 13 -4.74 2.12 17.67
C THR A 13 -5.18 0.68 17.88
N GLY A 14 -4.29 -0.27 17.62
CA GLY A 14 -4.54 -1.70 17.84
C GLY A 14 -5.53 -2.32 16.85
N GLU A 15 -5.83 -1.63 15.76
CA GLU A 15 -6.87 -2.02 14.80
C GLU A 15 -6.31 -2.78 13.59
N THR A 16 -7.17 -3.59 12.97
CA THR A 16 -6.92 -4.14 11.63
C THR A 16 -7.62 -3.27 10.60
N ILE A 17 -6.84 -2.62 9.75
CA ILE A 17 -7.32 -1.60 8.82
C ILE A 17 -7.15 -2.10 7.39
N VAL A 18 -8.27 -2.36 6.72
CA VAL A 18 -8.29 -2.62 5.27
C VAL A 18 -8.14 -1.30 4.54
N LEU A 19 -7.10 -1.18 3.72
CA LEU A 19 -6.73 0.06 3.03
C LEU A 19 -7.50 0.29 1.73
N ASP A 20 -7.90 -0.78 1.05
CA ASP A 20 -8.54 -0.73 -0.27
C ASP A 20 -9.69 0.28 -0.34
N GLY A 21 -9.60 1.21 -1.29
CA GLY A 21 -10.63 2.21 -1.54
C GLY A 21 -10.66 3.36 -0.53
N LYS A 22 -9.63 3.50 0.32
CA LYS A 22 -9.55 4.55 1.34
C LYS A 22 -8.41 5.52 1.11
N ALA A 23 -8.63 6.75 1.57
CA ALA A 23 -7.66 7.83 1.61
C ALA A 23 -7.42 8.23 3.07
N TYR A 24 -6.15 8.36 3.45
CA TYR A 24 -5.74 8.78 4.78
C TYR A 24 -4.82 9.99 4.67
N ARG A 25 -5.15 11.09 5.36
CA ARG A 25 -4.37 12.32 5.38
C ARG A 25 -4.07 12.75 6.80
N GLU A 26 -2.79 12.99 7.10
CA GLU A 26 -2.34 13.46 8.43
C GLU A 26 -2.79 12.54 9.59
N CYS A 27 -3.06 11.26 9.31
CA CYS A 27 -3.47 10.26 10.29
C CYS A 27 -2.26 9.65 11.02
N ALA A 28 -2.49 9.11 12.21
CA ALA A 28 -1.53 8.32 12.97
C ALA A 28 -2.01 6.86 13.13
N PHE A 29 -1.11 5.91 12.91
CA PHE A 29 -1.38 4.48 13.07
C PHE A 29 -0.43 3.90 14.13
N VAL A 30 -0.99 3.30 15.18
CA VAL A 30 -0.23 2.77 16.32
C VAL A 30 -0.63 1.32 16.58
N GLN A 31 0.32 0.40 16.62
CA GLN A 31 0.06 -1.04 16.85
C GLN A 31 -1.00 -1.65 15.90
N CYS A 32 -1.14 -1.10 14.70
CA CYS A 32 -2.17 -1.50 13.74
C CYS A 32 -1.68 -2.63 12.82
N THR A 33 -2.62 -3.38 12.25
CA THR A 33 -2.36 -4.25 11.09
C THR A 33 -2.97 -3.60 9.85
N LEU A 34 -2.12 -3.14 8.94
CA LEU A 34 -2.51 -2.50 7.69
C LEU A 34 -2.61 -3.56 6.60
N VAL A 35 -3.82 -3.75 6.06
CA VAL A 35 -4.15 -4.82 5.11
C VAL A 35 -4.43 -4.23 3.74
N PHE A 36 -3.70 -4.68 2.72
CA PHE A 36 -4.00 -4.40 1.31
C PHE A 36 -4.39 -5.67 0.57
N ARG A 37 -5.59 -5.69 -0.02
CA ARG A 37 -6.19 -6.83 -0.71
C ARG A 37 -6.06 -6.80 -2.22
N GLY A 38 -5.85 -5.61 -2.80
CA GLY A 38 -5.76 -5.43 -4.25
C GLY A 38 -7.12 -5.36 -4.93
N GLU A 39 -8.14 -4.89 -4.22
CA GLU A 39 -9.51 -4.70 -4.70
C GLU A 39 -9.75 -3.26 -5.20
N ALA A 40 -9.06 -2.28 -4.59
CA ALA A 40 -9.10 -0.89 -5.01
C ALA A 40 -7.80 -0.16 -4.58
N PRO A 41 -7.38 0.91 -5.29
CA PRO A 41 -6.25 1.72 -4.84
C PRO A 41 -6.55 2.40 -3.50
N PHE A 42 -5.50 2.74 -2.78
CA PHE A 42 -5.55 3.52 -1.55
C PHE A 42 -4.53 4.66 -1.59
N THR A 43 -4.73 5.70 -0.80
CA THR A 43 -3.77 6.81 -0.68
C THR A 43 -3.46 7.11 0.78
N MET A 44 -2.19 7.42 1.05
CA MET A 44 -1.70 7.81 2.37
C MET A 44 -0.79 9.03 2.19
N THR A 45 -1.08 10.16 2.83
CA THR A 45 -0.33 11.41 2.66
C THR A 45 -0.14 12.11 4.01
N GLY A 46 1.12 12.40 4.36
CA GLY A 46 1.44 13.07 5.63
C GLY A 46 1.15 12.22 6.88
N ASN A 47 0.92 10.91 6.71
CA ASN A 47 0.56 10.02 7.83
C ASN A 47 1.80 9.57 8.61
N MET A 48 1.62 9.36 9.92
CA MET A 48 2.60 8.70 10.78
C MET A 48 2.22 7.23 10.95
N VAL A 49 3.12 6.31 10.62
CA VAL A 49 2.94 4.87 10.87
C VAL A 49 3.97 4.42 11.88
N ASP A 50 3.51 4.00 13.06
CA ASP A 50 4.39 3.52 14.13
C ASP A 50 5.09 2.21 13.72
N ALA A 51 6.32 2.01 14.22
CA ALA A 51 7.14 0.83 13.92
C ALA A 51 6.54 -0.50 14.42
N THR A 52 5.59 -0.46 15.37
CA THR A 52 4.85 -1.64 15.82
C THR A 52 3.75 -2.07 14.86
N CYS A 53 3.41 -1.25 13.87
CA CYS A 53 2.43 -1.61 12.86
C CYS A 53 2.95 -2.73 11.96
N ARG A 54 2.04 -3.59 11.51
CA ARG A 54 2.32 -4.69 10.58
C ARG A 54 1.66 -4.43 9.25
N TRP A 55 2.34 -4.80 8.17
CA TRP A 55 1.79 -4.79 6.82
C TRP A 55 1.41 -6.22 6.42
N GLN A 56 0.23 -6.36 5.83
CA GLN A 56 -0.26 -7.63 5.33
C GLN A 56 -0.85 -7.45 3.94
N PHE A 57 -0.39 -8.28 3.01
CA PHE A 57 -1.01 -8.43 1.70
C PHE A 57 -1.95 -9.62 1.74
N GLU A 58 -3.17 -9.42 1.27
CA GLU A 58 -4.20 -10.46 1.15
C GLU A 58 -4.74 -10.50 -0.28
N GLY A 59 -5.58 -11.48 -0.60
CA GLY A 59 -6.30 -11.54 -1.87
C GLY A 59 -5.42 -11.42 -3.11
N ALA A 60 -5.84 -10.58 -4.05
CA ALA A 60 -5.11 -10.33 -5.29
C ALA A 60 -3.72 -9.72 -5.04
N ALA A 61 -3.59 -8.85 -4.04
CA ALA A 61 -2.30 -8.25 -3.71
C ALA A 61 -1.29 -9.28 -3.19
N ALA A 62 -1.74 -10.26 -2.40
CA ALA A 62 -0.88 -11.36 -1.94
C ALA A 62 -0.34 -12.20 -3.10
N LEU A 63 -1.18 -12.49 -4.10
CA LEU A 63 -0.78 -13.23 -5.29
C LEU A 63 0.27 -12.45 -6.10
N THR A 64 0.08 -11.15 -6.29
CA THR A 64 1.05 -10.27 -6.95
C THR A 64 2.37 -10.24 -6.18
N ALA A 65 2.33 -10.10 -4.85
CA ALA A 65 3.53 -10.13 -4.01
C ALA A 65 4.28 -11.47 -4.10
N ALA A 66 3.54 -12.59 -4.15
CA ALA A 66 4.13 -13.92 -4.33
C ALA A 66 4.79 -14.08 -5.71
N ALA A 67 4.17 -13.56 -6.77
CA ALA A 67 4.75 -13.54 -8.11
C ALA A 67 6.04 -12.68 -8.14
N MET A 68 5.99 -11.46 -7.60
CA MET A 68 7.16 -10.58 -7.51
C MET A 68 8.30 -11.22 -6.72
N LYS A 69 8.00 -11.89 -5.60
CA LYS A 69 8.99 -12.65 -4.83
C LYS A 69 9.63 -13.77 -5.65
N SER A 70 8.82 -14.48 -6.44
CA SER A 70 9.31 -15.57 -7.30
C SER A 70 10.26 -15.04 -8.37
N ILE A 71 9.95 -13.88 -8.98
CA ILE A 71 10.83 -13.21 -9.95
C ILE A 71 12.12 -12.73 -9.28
N TYR A 72 11.99 -12.06 -8.12
CA TYR A 72 13.11 -11.50 -7.36
C TYR A 72 14.18 -12.55 -7.03
N HIS A 73 13.76 -13.77 -6.68
CA HIS A 73 14.69 -14.86 -6.35
C HIS A 73 14.97 -15.80 -7.53
N GLY A 74 14.07 -15.90 -8.51
CA GLY A 74 14.13 -16.92 -9.56
C GLY A 74 15.15 -16.63 -10.67
N PHE A 75 15.50 -15.37 -10.90
CA PHE A 75 16.41 -14.97 -12.00
C PHE A 75 17.75 -14.38 -11.51
N GLY A 76 18.15 -14.67 -10.27
CA GLY A 76 19.39 -14.12 -9.69
C GLY A 76 19.38 -12.59 -9.65
N GLU A 77 20.53 -11.96 -9.93
CA GLU A 77 20.67 -10.50 -9.90
C GLU A 77 19.76 -9.78 -10.89
N GLU A 78 19.49 -10.37 -12.05
CA GLU A 78 18.61 -9.78 -13.07
C GLU A 78 17.15 -9.71 -12.59
N GLY A 79 16.69 -10.72 -11.85
CA GLY A 79 15.37 -10.71 -11.22
C GLY A 79 15.22 -9.60 -10.18
N LYS A 80 16.29 -9.33 -9.40
CA LYS A 80 16.30 -8.23 -8.45
C LYS A 80 16.24 -6.87 -9.14
N LYS A 81 17.00 -6.67 -10.21
CA LYS A 81 16.97 -5.43 -10.99
C LYS A 81 15.60 -5.22 -11.63
N LEU A 82 15.01 -6.27 -12.20
CA LEU A 82 13.70 -6.20 -12.83
C LEU A 82 12.61 -5.74 -11.86
N ILE A 83 12.56 -6.31 -10.65
CA ILE A 83 11.59 -5.90 -9.63
C ILE A 83 11.84 -4.46 -9.19
N GLN A 84 13.10 -4.04 -9.00
CA GLN A 84 13.42 -2.65 -8.67
C GLN A 84 12.89 -1.68 -9.73
N SER A 85 13.21 -1.90 -11.01
CA SER A 85 12.75 -1.03 -12.10
C SER A 85 11.23 -1.04 -12.29
N THR A 86 10.56 -2.16 -11.97
CA THR A 86 9.09 -2.24 -12.04
C THR A 86 8.42 -1.37 -10.96
N LEU A 87 9.01 -1.31 -9.76
CA LEU A 87 8.48 -0.51 -8.65
C LEU A 87 8.75 1.00 -8.83
N GLU A 88 9.76 1.36 -9.63
CA GLU A 88 10.05 2.74 -10.02
C GLU A 88 9.06 3.29 -11.06
N ILE A 89 8.23 2.43 -11.66
CA ILE A 89 7.12 2.86 -12.51
C ILE A 89 6.08 3.53 -11.62
N THR A 90 6.23 4.83 -11.41
CA THR A 90 5.14 5.69 -10.97
C THR A 90 3.95 5.47 -11.90
N PRO A 91 2.71 5.35 -11.39
CA PRO A 91 1.56 5.46 -12.27
C PRO A 91 1.72 6.80 -12.96
N SER A 92 1.89 6.79 -14.28
CA SER A 92 1.98 7.98 -15.11
C SER A 92 0.84 8.91 -14.73
N SER A 93 1.13 9.90 -13.88
CA SER A 93 0.24 11.02 -13.67
C SER A 93 0.16 11.68 -15.03
N ALA A 94 -1.00 11.55 -15.66
CA ALA A 94 -1.37 12.32 -16.82
C ALA A 94 -1.08 13.80 -16.52
N SER A 95 0.02 14.32 -17.07
CA SER A 95 0.17 15.75 -17.28
C SER A 95 -0.57 16.10 -18.56
N SER A 96 -1.90 16.14 -18.48
CA SER A 96 -2.66 17.00 -19.37
C SER A 96 -2.52 18.42 -18.84
N SER A 97 -1.63 19.22 -19.43
CA SER A 97 -1.63 20.66 -19.22
C SER A 97 -0.76 21.38 -20.25
N GLY A 98 -1.45 22.04 -21.20
CA GLY A 98 -1.04 23.33 -21.78
C GLY A 98 -0.09 23.29 -22.96
#